data_AF-V9CYR5-F1
#
_entry.id   AF-V9CYR5-F1
#
_cell.length_a   1.000
_cell.length_b   1.000
_cell.length_c   1.000
_cell.angle_alpha   90.00
_cell.angle_beta   90.00
_cell.angle_gamma   90.00
#
_symmetry.space_group_name_H-M   'P 1'
#
loop_
_entity.id
_entity.type
_entity.pdbx_description
1 polymer ?
#
loop_
_entity_poly.entity_id
_entity_poly.type
_entity_poly.pdbx_seq_one_letter_code
_entity_poly.pdbx_strand_id
1 'polypeptide(L)'
;MLRHSSTSANPSVTQHQVDNQNSQLNRPSYNPNDEASLSDLGHQIVSDYAHLRAEYEAPKHPIVLAHGLLGFDELRLLPGNLVPGIAYWRGIREAYQSHGIQCITTAVPRTASIPERAQVLMDQIASKLPTHEGGHGKEVNIIAHSMGGLDARYMISRLCPSPSRFRVRSLTTIATPHRGSSAADMLFRDIGPDLLPHIYRLLSRFKIDYGAFSQLTTPYMRDKFNRVVPNHPEVKYFSYGASATPHLFSVFRMSHDLMNVIEGPNDGLVSVRSAKWGEYKGTLMGVTHLDLINWTNRLKVAAGRLGLIEEKYNAQAFYLAVADSLAKEGF
;
A
#
# COMPACT_ATOMS: atom_id res chain seq x y z
N MET A 1 34.04 55.64 -6.27
CA MET A 1 32.91 54.98 -5.59
C MET A 1 32.59 53.68 -6.31
N LEU A 2 33.17 52.57 -5.86
CA LEU A 2 32.85 51.21 -6.33
C LEU A 2 32.23 50.48 -5.14
N ARG A 3 30.93 50.18 -5.22
CA ARG A 3 30.23 49.37 -4.21
C ARG A 3 30.42 47.91 -4.55
N HIS A 4 31.09 47.17 -3.65
CA HIS A 4 31.08 45.72 -3.66
C HIS A 4 29.71 45.23 -3.19
N SER A 5 29.02 44.50 -4.06
CA SER A 5 27.80 43.77 -3.76
C SER A 5 28.16 42.49 -3.01
N SER A 6 27.81 42.42 -1.73
CA SER A 6 27.89 41.23 -0.90
C SER A 6 26.85 40.21 -1.35
N THR A 7 27.31 39.06 -1.85
CA THR A 7 26.49 37.87 -2.05
C THR A 7 26.12 37.28 -0.68
N SER A 8 24.86 37.38 -0.30
CA SER A 8 24.30 36.70 0.86
C SER A 8 24.26 35.19 0.58
N ALA A 9 25.15 34.44 1.23
CA ALA A 9 25.05 32.99 1.31
C ALA A 9 23.77 32.63 2.09
N ASN A 10 22.89 31.84 1.48
CA ASN A 10 21.76 31.23 2.19
C ASN A 10 22.29 30.33 3.31
N PRO A 11 21.75 30.41 4.54
CA PRO A 11 22.16 29.53 5.62
C PRO A 11 21.81 28.08 5.25
N SER A 12 22.81 27.21 5.34
CA SER A 12 22.65 25.76 5.17
C SER A 12 21.68 25.23 6.23
N VAL A 13 20.52 24.73 5.80
CA VAL A 13 19.55 24.07 6.67
C VAL A 13 20.21 22.84 7.30
N THR A 14 20.22 22.75 8.62
CA THR A 14 20.82 21.61 9.33
C THR A 14 19.97 20.35 9.16
N GLN A 15 20.59 19.16 9.16
CA GLN A 15 19.88 17.88 9.06
C GLN A 15 18.76 17.75 10.13
N HIS A 16 19.01 18.28 11.33
CA HIS A 16 18.00 18.33 12.40
C HIS A 16 16.78 19.19 12.03
N GLN A 17 16.95 20.31 11.32
CA GLN A 17 15.83 21.13 10.87
C GLN A 17 15.03 20.46 9.75
N VAL A 18 15.70 19.77 8.82
CA VAL A 18 15.03 18.98 7.76
C VAL A 18 14.23 17.82 8.36
N ASP A 19 14.82 17.08 9.31
CA ASP A 19 14.14 15.98 9.99
C ASP A 19 12.91 16.48 10.77
N ASN A 20 13.00 17.67 11.39
CA ASN A 20 11.89 18.26 12.14
C ASN A 20 10.76 18.72 11.19
N GLN A 21 11.07 19.31 10.03
CA GLN A 21 10.09 19.66 9.00
C GLN A 21 9.42 18.42 8.38
N ASN A 22 10.20 17.40 8.03
CA ASN A 22 9.66 16.15 7.48
C ASN A 22 8.75 15.42 8.47
N SER A 23 9.08 15.47 9.77
CA SER A 23 8.23 14.89 10.82
C SER A 23 6.87 15.59 10.91
N GLN A 24 6.79 16.90 10.67
CA GLN A 24 5.54 17.64 10.66
C GLN A 24 4.66 17.27 9.46
N LEU A 25 5.26 17.10 8.28
CA LEU A 25 4.55 16.66 7.06
C LEU A 25 4.06 15.20 7.16
N ASN A 26 4.76 14.39 7.94
CA ASN A 26 4.41 13.00 8.21
C ASN A 26 3.53 12.81 9.45
N ARG A 27 3.01 13.88 10.07
CA ARG A 27 2.25 13.77 11.32
C ARG A 27 1.07 12.81 11.13
N PRO A 28 1.08 11.66 11.82
CA PRO A 28 -0.07 10.79 11.82
C PRO A 28 -1.25 11.45 12.52
N SER A 29 -2.46 11.03 12.17
CA SER A 29 -3.71 11.41 12.83
C SER A 29 -3.84 10.92 14.29
N TYR A 30 -2.84 10.19 14.81
CA TYR A 30 -2.80 9.63 16.16
C TYR A 30 -1.35 9.59 16.69
N ASN A 31 -1.14 9.58 18.00
CA ASN A 31 0.20 9.52 18.59
C ASN A 31 0.74 8.08 18.53
N PRO A 32 1.78 7.79 17.72
CA PRO A 32 2.29 6.45 17.61
C PRO A 32 3.03 5.98 18.86
N ASN A 33 3.35 6.85 19.83
CA ASN A 33 4.06 6.46 21.06
C ASN A 33 3.13 6.27 22.26
N ASP A 34 1.82 6.38 22.05
CA ASP A 34 0.83 6.17 23.10
C ASP A 34 0.50 4.67 23.22
N GLU A 35 0.67 4.06 24.39
CA GLU A 35 0.28 2.65 24.60
C GLU A 35 -1.22 2.44 24.43
N ALA A 36 -2.05 3.47 24.66
CA ALA A 36 -3.48 3.43 24.35
C ALA A 36 -3.76 3.28 22.84
N SER A 37 -2.76 3.54 21.98
CA SER A 37 -2.88 3.35 20.52
C SER A 37 -2.76 1.89 20.06
N LEU A 38 -2.34 0.96 20.94
CA LEU A 38 -2.19 -0.46 20.57
C LEU A 38 -3.53 -1.15 20.29
N SER A 39 -4.62 -0.69 20.93
CA SER A 39 -5.99 -1.17 20.70
C SER A 39 -6.83 -0.23 19.84
N ASP A 40 -6.26 0.91 19.40
CA ASP A 40 -6.97 1.90 18.61
C ASP A 40 -7.20 1.37 17.18
N LEU A 41 -8.42 0.92 16.92
CA LEU A 41 -8.89 0.47 15.61
C LEU A 41 -9.43 1.63 14.74
N GLY A 42 -9.53 2.85 15.27
CA GLY A 42 -10.27 3.93 14.62
C GLY A 42 -11.71 3.55 14.30
N HIS A 43 -12.26 4.07 13.20
CA HIS A 43 -13.58 3.68 12.70
C HIS A 43 -13.56 2.22 12.24
N GLN A 44 -14.37 1.37 12.87
CA GLN A 44 -14.47 -0.05 12.53
C GLN A 44 -15.49 -0.28 11.43
N ILE A 45 -15.05 -0.88 10.34
CA ILE A 45 -15.86 -1.21 9.17
C ILE A 45 -16.10 -2.71 9.18
N VAL A 46 -17.33 -3.12 9.49
CA VAL A 46 -17.65 -4.55 9.71
C VAL A 46 -18.34 -5.17 8.49
N SER A 47 -19.36 -4.52 7.95
CA SER A 47 -20.18 -5.07 6.85
C SER A 47 -20.57 -4.05 5.79
N ASP A 48 -20.04 -2.83 5.85
CA ASP A 48 -20.36 -1.72 4.94
C ASP A 48 -20.06 -2.05 3.46
N TYR A 49 -19.16 -3.01 3.26
CA TYR A 49 -18.73 -3.51 1.96
C TYR A 49 -19.04 -5.00 1.77
N ALA A 50 -20.03 -5.54 2.49
CA ALA A 50 -20.49 -6.91 2.29
C ALA A 50 -21.08 -7.12 0.88
N HIS A 51 -21.74 -6.09 0.33
CA HIS A 51 -22.46 -6.15 -0.94
C HIS A 51 -22.14 -4.95 -1.84
N LEU A 52 -22.29 -5.15 -3.14
CA LEU A 52 -22.25 -4.06 -4.11
C LEU A 52 -23.45 -3.12 -3.88
N ARG A 53 -23.19 -1.81 -3.98
CA ARG A 53 -24.24 -0.78 -3.99
C ARG A 53 -24.89 -0.74 -5.37
N ALA A 54 -26.07 -0.13 -5.44
CA ALA A 54 -26.77 0.08 -6.71
C ALA A 54 -25.99 1.00 -7.65
N GLU A 55 -25.33 2.02 -7.10
CA GLU A 55 -24.61 3.04 -7.86
C GLU A 55 -23.29 3.41 -7.19
N TYR A 56 -22.30 3.74 -8.03
CA TYR A 56 -20.99 4.25 -7.63
C TYR A 56 -20.61 5.39 -8.58
N GLU A 57 -20.09 6.49 -8.02
CA GLU A 57 -19.57 7.60 -8.84
C GLU A 57 -18.13 7.32 -9.30
N ALA A 58 -17.85 7.58 -10.57
CA ALA A 58 -16.50 7.45 -11.10
C ALA A 58 -15.67 8.71 -10.78
N PRO A 59 -14.43 8.58 -10.29
CA PRO A 59 -13.58 9.72 -10.01
C PRO A 59 -13.18 10.46 -11.29
N LYS A 60 -12.93 11.76 -11.16
CA LYS A 60 -12.50 12.66 -12.22
C LYS A 60 -11.17 12.22 -12.83
N HIS A 61 -10.25 11.71 -12.01
CA HIS A 61 -8.91 11.29 -12.43
C HIS A 61 -8.80 9.76 -12.48
N PRO A 62 -8.04 9.20 -13.45
CA PRO A 62 -7.79 7.77 -13.53
C PRO A 62 -7.18 7.22 -12.24
N ILE A 63 -7.57 6.00 -11.88
CA ILE A 63 -6.99 5.28 -10.76
C ILE A 63 -5.80 4.43 -11.23
N VAL A 64 -4.67 4.56 -10.55
CA VAL A 64 -3.53 3.66 -10.63
C VAL A 64 -3.59 2.66 -9.48
N LEU A 65 -3.61 1.37 -9.81
CA LEU A 65 -3.55 0.28 -8.85
C LEU A 65 -2.10 -0.19 -8.66
N ALA A 66 -1.50 0.12 -7.50
CA ALA A 66 -0.12 -0.20 -7.15
C ALA A 66 -0.03 -1.39 -6.19
N HIS A 67 0.50 -2.53 -6.66
CA HIS A 67 0.51 -3.79 -5.90
C HIS A 67 1.68 -3.87 -4.90
N GLY A 68 1.53 -4.72 -3.88
CA GLY A 68 2.54 -4.98 -2.85
C GLY A 68 3.64 -5.98 -3.22
N LEU A 69 4.34 -6.47 -2.19
CA LEU A 69 5.42 -7.45 -2.29
C LEU A 69 4.91 -8.77 -2.89
N LEU A 70 5.73 -9.42 -3.72
CA LEU A 70 5.37 -10.62 -4.49
C LEU A 70 4.18 -10.47 -5.45
N GLY A 71 3.66 -9.24 -5.66
CA GLY A 71 2.61 -9.01 -6.64
C GLY A 71 3.08 -9.23 -8.08
N PHE A 72 2.17 -9.73 -8.91
CA PHE A 72 2.36 -10.01 -10.34
C PHE A 72 1.11 -9.51 -11.07
N ASP A 73 1.25 -8.96 -12.28
CA ASP A 73 0.08 -8.61 -13.08
C ASP A 73 -0.76 -9.87 -13.40
N GLU A 74 -0.10 -10.99 -13.72
CA GLU A 74 -0.71 -12.30 -13.97
C GLU A 74 0.26 -13.45 -13.59
N LEU A 75 -0.11 -14.34 -12.68
CA LEU A 75 0.64 -15.58 -12.39
C LEU A 75 0.01 -16.75 -13.12
N ARG A 76 0.73 -17.28 -14.10
CA ARG A 76 0.33 -18.50 -14.82
C ARG A 76 0.90 -19.71 -14.09
N LEU A 77 0.03 -20.52 -13.50
CA LEU A 77 0.41 -21.71 -12.73
C LEU A 77 0.77 -22.92 -13.63
N LEU A 78 0.38 -22.89 -14.90
CA LEU A 78 0.67 -23.94 -15.89
C LEU A 78 1.22 -23.33 -17.19
N PRO A 79 2.14 -24.02 -17.89
CA PRO A 79 2.59 -23.59 -19.21
C PRO A 79 1.44 -23.66 -20.23
N GLY A 80 1.32 -22.64 -21.08
CA GLY A 80 0.28 -22.52 -22.10
C GLY A 80 -0.91 -21.64 -21.71
N ASN A 81 -1.81 -21.38 -22.66
CA ASN A 81 -3.04 -20.58 -22.46
C ASN A 81 -4.21 -21.41 -21.91
N LEU A 82 -3.95 -22.60 -21.37
CA LEU A 82 -4.99 -23.57 -20.99
C LEU A 82 -5.74 -23.18 -19.71
N VAL A 83 -5.13 -22.36 -18.85
CA VAL A 83 -5.77 -21.84 -17.63
C VAL A 83 -5.52 -20.32 -17.57
N PRO A 84 -6.56 -19.51 -17.31
CA PRO A 84 -6.39 -18.07 -17.12
C PRO A 84 -5.38 -17.81 -16.02
N GLY A 85 -4.43 -16.91 -16.25
CA GLY A 85 -3.50 -16.56 -15.21
C GLY A 85 -4.19 -15.77 -14.11
N ILE A 86 -3.58 -15.83 -12.94
CA ILE A 86 -4.17 -15.27 -11.72
C ILE A 86 -3.73 -13.81 -11.63
N ALA A 87 -4.67 -12.87 -11.67
CA ALA A 87 -4.37 -11.46 -11.44
C ALA A 87 -4.14 -11.16 -9.94
N TYR A 88 -3.33 -10.13 -9.64
CA TYR A 88 -3.22 -9.59 -8.29
C TYR A 88 -4.56 -8.98 -7.84
N TRP A 89 -5.14 -8.13 -8.69
CA TRP A 89 -6.39 -7.40 -8.44
C TRP A 89 -7.62 -8.18 -8.93
N ARG A 90 -7.89 -9.36 -8.36
CA ARG A 90 -8.91 -10.28 -8.91
C ARG A 90 -10.32 -9.67 -8.89
N GLY A 91 -10.92 -9.45 -10.07
CA GLY A 91 -12.28 -8.91 -10.18
C GLY A 91 -12.38 -7.40 -9.92
N ILE A 92 -11.35 -6.76 -9.35
CA ILE A 92 -11.36 -5.34 -9.01
C ILE A 92 -11.22 -4.49 -10.28
N ARG A 93 -10.35 -4.91 -11.21
CA ARG A 93 -10.19 -4.21 -12.50
C ARG A 93 -11.46 -4.28 -13.32
N GLU A 94 -12.09 -5.45 -13.37
CA GLU A 94 -13.34 -5.69 -14.07
C GLU A 94 -14.49 -4.89 -13.45
N ALA A 95 -14.56 -4.84 -12.11
CA ALA A 95 -15.51 -4.02 -11.38
C ALA A 95 -15.36 -2.53 -11.75
N TYR A 96 -14.14 -2.00 -11.75
CA TYR A 96 -13.87 -0.62 -12.18
C TYR A 96 -14.29 -0.37 -13.63
N GLN A 97 -13.92 -1.25 -14.55
CA GLN A 97 -14.28 -1.11 -15.96
C GLN A 97 -15.80 -1.12 -16.17
N SER A 98 -16.53 -2.00 -15.48
CA SER A 98 -18.00 -2.05 -15.57
C SER A 98 -18.71 -0.82 -15.02
N HIS A 99 -18.03 -0.02 -14.17
CA HIS A 99 -18.55 1.22 -13.58
C HIS A 99 -17.93 2.47 -14.24
N GLY A 100 -17.32 2.35 -15.42
CA GLY A 100 -16.76 3.49 -16.16
C GLY A 100 -15.52 4.11 -15.52
N ILE A 101 -14.89 3.44 -14.55
CA ILE A 101 -13.70 3.94 -13.86
C ILE A 101 -12.46 3.60 -14.70
N GLN A 102 -11.74 4.63 -15.14
CA GLN A 102 -10.48 4.44 -15.85
C GLN A 102 -9.40 3.92 -14.89
N CYS A 103 -8.89 2.72 -15.16
CA CYS A 103 -7.94 2.03 -14.30
C CYS A 103 -6.63 1.69 -15.01
N ILE A 104 -5.50 2.02 -14.39
CA ILE A 104 -4.15 1.64 -14.81
C ILE A 104 -3.60 0.65 -13.79
N THR A 105 -3.25 -0.55 -14.22
CA THR A 105 -2.53 -1.52 -13.38
C THR A 105 -1.03 -1.45 -13.68
N THR A 106 -0.21 -1.57 -12.65
CA THR A 106 1.26 -1.56 -12.79
C THR A 106 1.87 -2.84 -12.24
N ALA A 107 2.89 -3.39 -12.91
CA ALA A 107 3.68 -4.53 -12.45
C ALA A 107 5.10 -4.11 -12.08
N VAL A 108 5.38 -3.97 -10.80
CA VAL A 108 6.73 -3.66 -10.29
C VAL A 108 7.48 -4.95 -9.92
N PRO A 109 8.83 -4.93 -9.87
CA PRO A 109 9.60 -6.14 -9.56
C PRO A 109 9.22 -6.74 -8.20
N ARG A 110 9.02 -8.05 -8.17
CA ARG A 110 8.45 -8.78 -7.01
C ARG A 110 9.20 -8.60 -5.70
N THR A 111 10.52 -8.41 -5.76
CA THR A 111 11.41 -8.39 -4.60
C THR A 111 12.50 -7.34 -4.64
N ALA A 112 12.39 -6.36 -5.54
CA ALA A 112 13.34 -5.24 -5.54
C ALA A 112 13.10 -4.30 -4.36
N SER A 113 14.05 -3.40 -4.12
CA SER A 113 13.92 -2.37 -3.10
C SER A 113 12.80 -1.36 -3.42
N ILE A 114 12.32 -0.64 -2.40
CA ILE A 114 11.29 0.40 -2.55
C ILE A 114 11.72 1.46 -3.59
N PRO A 115 12.96 2.00 -3.61
CA PRO A 115 13.38 2.94 -4.65
C PRO A 115 13.29 2.38 -6.07
N GLU A 116 13.74 1.14 -6.28
CA GLU A 116 13.69 0.50 -7.61
C GLU A 116 12.26 0.23 -8.06
N ARG A 117 11.41 -0.26 -7.13
CA ARG A 117 9.98 -0.47 -7.40
C ARG A 117 9.26 0.85 -7.69
N ALA A 118 9.57 1.91 -6.95
CA ALA A 118 9.01 3.24 -7.16
C ALA A 118 9.41 3.83 -8.54
N GLN A 119 10.63 3.57 -9.00
CA GLN A 119 11.07 4.00 -10.33
C GLN A 119 10.27 3.28 -11.42
N VAL A 120 10.12 1.95 -11.32
CA VAL A 120 9.30 1.19 -12.28
C VAL A 120 7.83 1.61 -12.23
N LEU A 121 7.29 1.88 -11.04
CA LEU A 121 5.93 2.42 -10.87
C LEU A 121 5.77 3.74 -11.64
N MET A 122 6.69 4.69 -11.46
CA MET A 122 6.67 5.98 -12.14
C MET A 122 6.71 5.84 -13.67
N ASP A 123 7.59 4.97 -14.17
CA ASP A 123 7.76 4.77 -15.62
C ASP A 123 6.56 4.07 -16.25
N GLN A 124 5.92 3.14 -15.53
CA GLN A 124 4.68 2.51 -16.00
C GLN A 124 3.48 3.45 -15.99
N ILE A 125 3.35 4.31 -14.98
CA ILE A 125 2.29 5.34 -14.98
C ILE A 125 2.48 6.27 -16.18
N ALA A 126 3.70 6.78 -16.37
CA ALA A 126 4.00 7.71 -17.46
C ALA A 126 3.80 7.10 -18.86
N SER A 127 4.09 5.82 -19.06
CA SER A 127 3.90 5.14 -20.36
C SER A 127 2.46 4.72 -20.65
N LYS A 128 1.65 4.48 -19.61
CA LYS A 128 0.24 4.05 -19.77
C LYS A 128 -0.74 5.21 -19.77
N LEU A 129 -0.34 6.40 -19.31
CA LEU A 129 -1.15 7.60 -19.43
C LEU A 129 -1.08 8.18 -20.84
N PRO A 130 -2.23 8.53 -21.46
CA PRO A 130 -2.22 9.24 -22.71
C PRO A 130 -1.63 10.64 -22.51
N THR A 131 -0.80 11.08 -23.46
CA THR A 131 -0.26 12.43 -23.48
C THR A 131 -1.39 13.44 -23.65
N HIS A 132 -1.39 14.53 -22.88
CA HIS A 132 -2.39 15.58 -23.04
C HIS A 132 -2.07 16.46 -24.24
N GLU A 133 -3.08 16.82 -25.03
CA GLU A 133 -2.98 17.94 -25.95
C GLU A 133 -2.69 19.21 -25.12
N GLY A 134 -1.57 19.88 -25.41
CA GLY A 134 -1.08 21.06 -24.66
C GLY A 134 0.15 20.84 -23.78
N GLY A 135 0.73 19.63 -23.72
CA GLY A 135 2.03 19.40 -23.06
C GLY A 135 2.00 19.32 -21.53
N HIS A 136 0.82 19.29 -20.91
CA HIS A 136 0.64 19.09 -19.48
C HIS A 136 0.45 17.60 -19.15
N GLY A 137 1.00 17.11 -18.03
CA GLY A 137 0.78 15.73 -17.59
C GLY A 137 -0.65 15.52 -17.09
N LYS A 138 -1.18 14.30 -17.26
CA LYS A 138 -2.48 13.92 -16.69
C LYS A 138 -2.42 13.86 -15.16
N GLU A 139 -3.54 14.16 -14.52
CA GLU A 139 -3.72 13.98 -13.08
C GLU A 139 -4.19 12.56 -12.79
N VAL A 140 -3.72 11.94 -11.71
CA VAL A 140 -4.06 10.56 -11.32
C VAL A 140 -4.30 10.41 -9.82
N ASN A 141 -5.11 9.42 -9.46
CA ASN A 141 -5.28 8.92 -8.10
C ASN A 141 -4.56 7.58 -7.96
N ILE A 142 -3.85 7.35 -6.87
CA ILE A 142 -3.19 6.07 -6.61
C ILE A 142 -3.94 5.33 -5.49
N ILE A 143 -4.34 4.09 -5.74
CA ILE A 143 -4.78 3.16 -4.71
C ILE A 143 -3.72 2.06 -4.62
N ALA A 144 -3.11 1.93 -3.44
CA ALA A 144 -1.95 1.10 -3.24
C ALA A 144 -2.14 0.11 -2.10
N HIS A 145 -1.81 -1.15 -2.34
CA HIS A 145 -1.93 -2.21 -1.33
C HIS A 145 -0.56 -2.59 -0.79
N SER A 146 -0.45 -2.77 0.53
CA SER A 146 0.74 -3.32 1.19
C SER A 146 2.02 -2.52 0.82
N MET A 147 3.10 -3.17 0.40
CA MET A 147 4.35 -2.49 -0.02
C MET A 147 4.14 -1.47 -1.15
N GLY A 148 3.09 -1.59 -1.97
CA GLY A 148 2.79 -0.63 -3.04
C GLY A 148 2.55 0.78 -2.52
N GLY A 149 2.05 0.93 -1.29
CA GLY A 149 1.88 2.25 -0.66
C GLY A 149 3.22 2.91 -0.31
N LEU A 150 4.25 2.11 0.00
CA LEU A 150 5.60 2.60 0.23
C LEU A 150 6.26 3.00 -1.09
N ASP A 151 6.07 2.21 -2.14
CA ASP A 151 6.55 2.53 -3.50
C ASP A 151 5.97 3.86 -3.97
N ALA A 152 4.64 4.04 -3.81
CA ALA A 152 3.96 5.28 -4.18
C ALA A 152 4.44 6.48 -3.35
N ARG A 153 4.60 6.33 -2.02
CA ARG A 153 5.16 7.39 -1.16
C ARG A 153 6.57 7.79 -1.59
N TYR A 154 7.44 6.81 -1.87
CA TYR A 154 8.80 7.08 -2.33
C TYR A 154 8.80 7.78 -3.69
N MET A 155 7.99 7.31 -4.64
CA MET A 155 7.84 7.96 -5.95
C MET A 155 7.42 9.42 -5.80
N ILE A 156 6.35 9.69 -5.04
CA ILE A 156 5.82 11.05 -4.85
C ILE A 156 6.86 11.97 -4.19
N SER A 157 7.54 11.48 -3.16
CA SER A 157 8.39 12.31 -2.29
C SER A 157 9.83 12.46 -2.80
N ARG A 158 10.42 11.37 -3.31
CA ARG A 158 11.85 11.29 -3.65
C ARG A 158 12.10 11.37 -5.15
N LEU A 159 11.28 10.67 -5.94
CA LEU A 159 11.41 10.72 -7.39
C LEU A 159 10.75 11.98 -7.96
N CYS A 160 9.71 12.49 -7.27
CA CYS A 160 9.02 13.75 -7.54
C CYS A 160 8.75 13.92 -9.06
N PRO A 161 7.84 13.10 -9.63
CA PRO A 161 7.61 13.11 -11.07
C PRO A 161 7.26 14.52 -11.54
N SER A 162 7.93 14.96 -12.62
CA SER A 162 7.63 16.26 -13.23
C SER A 162 6.13 16.36 -13.54
N PRO A 163 5.48 17.49 -13.25
CA PRO A 163 4.12 17.77 -13.67
C PRO A 163 3.79 17.56 -15.15
N SER A 164 4.79 17.65 -16.02
CA SER A 164 4.65 17.36 -17.45
C SER A 164 4.51 15.87 -17.77
N ARG A 165 4.99 14.99 -16.88
CA ARG A 165 4.78 13.53 -16.99
C ARG A 165 3.39 13.17 -16.48
N PHE A 166 3.10 13.49 -15.22
CA PHE A 166 1.79 13.34 -14.59
C PHE A 166 1.80 14.04 -13.22
N ARG A 167 0.63 14.25 -12.63
CA ARG A 167 0.47 14.74 -11.26
C ARG A 167 -0.32 13.75 -10.43
N VAL A 168 0.18 13.40 -9.25
CA VAL A 168 -0.59 12.60 -8.29
C VAL A 168 -1.46 13.55 -7.48
N ARG A 169 -2.77 13.31 -7.40
CA ARG A 169 -3.71 14.12 -6.61
C ARG A 169 -4.05 13.49 -5.27
N SER A 170 -4.15 12.16 -5.25
CA SER A 170 -4.36 11.40 -4.02
C SER A 170 -3.54 10.11 -4.01
N LEU A 171 -3.20 9.67 -2.79
CA LEU A 171 -2.71 8.33 -2.48
C LEU A 171 -3.58 7.72 -1.39
N THR A 172 -4.32 6.68 -1.73
CA THR A 172 -5.02 5.83 -0.77
C THR A 172 -4.21 4.57 -0.53
N THR A 173 -3.76 4.34 0.70
CA THR A 173 -3.06 3.12 1.08
C THR A 173 -3.98 2.13 1.77
N ILE A 174 -3.83 0.84 1.48
CA ILE A 174 -4.64 -0.24 2.03
C ILE A 174 -3.67 -1.25 2.65
N ALA A 175 -3.70 -1.37 3.98
CA ALA A 175 -2.83 -2.25 4.75
C ALA A 175 -1.33 -2.07 4.44
N THR A 176 -0.89 -0.84 4.20
CA THR A 176 0.53 -0.53 3.94
C THR A 176 1.31 -0.50 5.25
N PRO A 177 2.47 -1.19 5.38
CA PRO A 177 3.26 -1.16 6.60
C PRO A 177 4.07 0.15 6.72
N HIS A 178 3.40 1.29 6.96
CA HIS A 178 4.05 2.60 7.03
C HIS A 178 5.07 2.70 8.17
N ARG A 179 4.93 1.88 9.21
CA ARG A 179 5.85 1.78 10.35
C ARG A 179 6.60 0.45 10.39
N GLY A 180 6.56 -0.29 9.29
CA GLY A 180 7.11 -1.63 9.18
C GLY A 180 6.16 -2.69 9.72
N SER A 181 6.65 -3.92 9.83
CA SER A 181 5.91 -5.07 10.34
C SER A 181 6.80 -5.87 11.26
N SER A 182 6.33 -6.16 12.47
CA SER A 182 7.05 -7.05 13.39
C SER A 182 7.11 -8.50 12.87
N ALA A 183 6.23 -8.89 11.93
CA ALA A 183 6.39 -10.15 11.21
C ALA A 183 7.64 -10.13 10.30
N ALA A 184 7.95 -9.00 9.68
CA ALA A 184 9.20 -8.83 8.93
C ALA A 184 10.41 -8.79 9.87
N ASP A 185 10.28 -8.17 11.05
CA ASP A 185 11.33 -8.17 12.08
C ASP A 185 11.63 -9.59 12.58
N MET A 186 10.60 -10.40 12.84
CA MET A 186 10.73 -11.80 13.23
C MET A 186 11.43 -12.61 12.15
N LEU A 187 10.99 -12.48 10.89
CA LEU A 187 11.67 -13.15 9.78
C LEU A 187 13.15 -12.76 9.76
N PHE A 188 13.49 -11.48 9.95
CA PHE A 188 14.89 -11.05 9.97
C PHE A 188 15.67 -11.55 11.20
N ARG A 189 15.05 -11.61 12.38
CA ARG A 189 15.68 -12.06 13.63
C ARG A 189 15.91 -13.57 13.66
N ASP A 190 14.91 -14.35 13.24
CA ASP A 190 14.93 -15.81 13.29
C ASP A 190 15.81 -16.38 12.15
N ILE A 191 16.05 -15.60 11.10
CA ILE A 191 17.14 -15.82 10.16
C ILE A 191 18.46 -15.25 10.77
N GLY A 192 18.93 -15.83 11.87
CA GLY A 192 20.28 -15.61 12.37
C GLY A 192 21.35 -16.08 11.37
N PRO A 193 22.63 -15.64 11.49
CA PRO A 193 23.72 -15.90 10.52
C PRO A 193 23.86 -17.36 10.07
N ASP A 194 23.48 -18.31 10.92
CA ASP A 194 23.60 -19.75 10.68
C ASP A 194 22.48 -20.32 9.78
N LEU A 195 21.30 -19.71 9.77
CA LEU A 195 20.15 -20.14 8.95
C LEU A 195 20.01 -19.36 7.63
N LEU A 196 20.68 -18.19 7.53
CA LEU A 196 20.75 -17.36 6.31
C LEU A 196 21.03 -18.22 5.05
N PRO A 197 22.05 -19.10 4.98
CA PRO A 197 22.39 -19.82 3.75
C PRO A 197 21.33 -20.82 3.27
N HIS A 198 20.51 -21.37 4.16
CA HIS A 198 19.45 -22.34 3.81
C HIS A 198 18.19 -21.63 3.32
N ILE A 199 17.82 -20.54 3.99
CA ILE A 199 16.69 -19.72 3.60
C ILE A 199 17.04 -18.92 2.33
N TYR A 200 18.27 -18.42 2.17
CA TYR A 200 18.75 -17.87 0.90
C TYR A 200 18.60 -18.87 -0.25
N ARG A 201 19.02 -20.12 -0.08
CA ARG A 201 18.87 -21.14 -1.13
C ARG A 201 17.42 -21.38 -1.51
N LEU A 202 16.52 -21.38 -0.52
CA LEU A 202 15.09 -21.58 -0.74
C LEU A 202 14.45 -20.35 -1.40
N LEU A 203 14.71 -19.14 -0.89
CA LEU A 203 14.20 -17.88 -1.41
C LEU A 203 14.74 -17.59 -2.83
N SER A 204 16.04 -17.81 -3.07
CA SER A 204 16.65 -17.68 -4.41
C SER A 204 16.05 -18.68 -5.41
N ARG A 205 15.69 -19.90 -4.99
CA ARG A 205 15.00 -20.89 -5.85
C ARG A 205 13.61 -20.42 -6.28
N PHE A 206 12.95 -19.56 -5.49
CA PHE A 206 11.69 -18.91 -5.84
C PHE A 206 11.86 -17.49 -6.41
N LYS A 207 13.10 -17.05 -6.69
CA LYS A 207 13.46 -15.68 -7.11
C LYS A 207 12.95 -14.59 -6.14
N ILE A 208 13.03 -14.88 -4.85
CA ILE A 208 12.66 -13.95 -3.79
C ILE A 208 13.93 -13.28 -3.27
N ASP A 209 14.14 -12.01 -3.59
CA ASP A 209 15.25 -11.19 -3.06
C ASP A 209 14.95 -10.73 -1.61
N TYR A 210 15.92 -10.97 -0.74
CA TYR A 210 15.92 -10.65 0.69
C TYR A 210 15.89 -9.14 0.96
N GLY A 211 16.41 -8.34 0.01
CA GLY A 211 16.47 -6.88 0.12
C GLY A 211 15.11 -6.24 0.39
N ALA A 212 14.03 -6.71 -0.25
CA ALA A 212 12.70 -6.15 -0.07
C ALA A 212 12.13 -6.35 1.34
N PHE A 213 12.33 -7.52 1.97
CA PHE A 213 11.83 -7.78 3.33
C PHE A 213 12.56 -6.94 4.38
N SER A 214 13.86 -6.71 4.20
CA SER A 214 14.64 -5.84 5.11
C SER A 214 14.07 -4.41 5.17
N GLN A 215 13.50 -3.94 4.07
CA GLN A 215 12.90 -2.61 3.97
C GLN A 215 11.48 -2.53 4.52
N LEU A 216 10.88 -3.65 4.92
CA LEU A 216 9.58 -3.70 5.61
C LEU A 216 9.72 -3.82 7.13
N THR A 217 10.94 -3.86 7.65
CA THR A 217 11.21 -3.94 9.09
C THR A 217 10.85 -2.64 9.81
N THR A 218 10.45 -2.74 11.08
CA THR A 218 10.11 -1.56 11.88
C THR A 218 11.30 -0.60 12.07
N PRO A 219 12.56 -1.07 12.26
CA PRO A 219 13.71 -0.17 12.36
C PRO A 219 14.01 0.53 11.03
N TYR A 220 13.91 -0.16 9.88
CA TYR A 220 14.14 0.48 8.58
C TYR A 220 13.12 1.60 8.33
N MET A 221 11.84 1.34 8.63
CA MET A 221 10.78 2.32 8.44
C MET A 221 10.93 3.54 9.36
N ARG A 222 11.27 3.32 10.63
CA ARG A 222 11.47 4.38 11.63
C ARG A 222 12.74 5.21 11.35
N ASP A 223 13.85 4.54 11.07
CA ASP A 223 15.17 5.17 11.13
C ASP A 223 15.71 5.58 9.75
N LYS A 224 15.14 5.04 8.66
CA LYS A 224 15.55 5.38 7.29
C LYS A 224 14.41 5.92 6.44
N PHE A 225 13.37 5.13 6.21
CA PHE A 225 12.35 5.47 5.21
C PHE A 225 11.56 6.73 5.58
N ASN A 226 10.89 6.75 6.74
CA ASN A 226 10.00 7.86 7.11
C ASN A 226 10.74 9.18 7.41
N ARG A 227 12.06 9.15 7.63
CA ARG A 227 12.87 10.38 7.80
C ARG A 227 13.05 11.14 6.50
N VAL A 228 13.19 10.42 5.39
CA VAL A 228 13.52 11.01 4.09
C VAL A 228 12.35 11.09 3.12
N VAL A 229 11.23 10.42 3.43
CA VAL A 229 10.02 10.36 2.60
C VAL A 229 8.85 11.11 3.27
N PRO A 230 8.88 12.46 3.30
CA PRO A 230 7.74 13.27 3.73
C PRO A 230 6.56 13.20 2.75
N ASN A 231 5.36 13.46 3.25
CA ASN A 231 4.20 13.72 2.39
C ASN A 231 4.43 14.98 1.53
N HIS A 232 3.98 14.93 0.27
CA HIS A 232 3.98 16.08 -0.61
C HIS A 232 2.75 16.96 -0.33
N PRO A 233 2.91 18.28 -0.16
CA PRO A 233 1.83 19.16 0.30
C PRO A 233 0.62 19.24 -0.65
N GLU A 234 0.83 19.01 -1.95
CA GLU A 234 -0.23 19.03 -2.95
C GLU A 234 -0.98 17.69 -3.11
N VAL A 235 -0.55 16.64 -2.41
CA VAL A 235 -1.15 15.30 -2.49
C VAL A 235 -1.98 15.02 -1.25
N LYS A 236 -3.21 14.52 -1.43
CA LYS A 236 -4.00 13.99 -0.31
C LYS A 236 -3.64 12.54 -0.01
N TYR A 237 -3.54 12.21 1.27
CA TYR A 237 -3.17 10.88 1.73
C TYR A 237 -4.31 10.30 2.56
N PHE A 238 -4.81 9.16 2.11
CA PHE A 238 -5.83 8.37 2.81
C PHE A 238 -5.27 7.01 3.16
N SER A 239 -5.81 6.38 4.21
CA SER A 239 -5.44 5.01 4.52
C SER A 239 -6.55 4.18 5.14
N TYR A 240 -6.49 2.89 4.87
CA TYR A 240 -7.33 1.85 5.47
C TYR A 240 -6.44 0.79 6.11
N GLY A 241 -6.84 0.33 7.30
CA GLY A 241 -6.26 -0.85 7.94
C GLY A 241 -7.18 -2.05 7.79
N ALA A 242 -6.70 -3.22 8.17
CA ALA A 242 -7.51 -4.41 8.29
C ALA A 242 -7.12 -5.17 9.56
N SER A 243 -8.07 -5.89 10.13
CA SER A 243 -7.82 -6.78 11.25
C SER A 243 -8.66 -8.05 11.11
N ALA A 244 -8.02 -9.20 11.28
CA ALA A 244 -8.70 -10.48 11.29
C ALA A 244 -7.95 -11.44 12.20
N THR A 245 -8.69 -12.27 12.93
CA THR A 245 -8.12 -13.44 13.59
C THR A 245 -8.08 -14.60 12.59
N PRO A 246 -6.90 -15.04 12.12
CA PRO A 246 -6.81 -16.16 11.19
C PRO A 246 -7.23 -17.45 11.89
N HIS A 247 -7.83 -18.36 11.10
CA HIS A 247 -8.05 -19.74 11.55
C HIS A 247 -6.75 -20.40 12.02
N LEU A 248 -6.85 -21.37 12.93
CA LEU A 248 -5.71 -22.05 13.55
C LEU A 248 -4.74 -22.68 12.52
N PHE A 249 -5.23 -23.13 11.36
CA PHE A 249 -4.42 -23.74 10.29
C PHE A 249 -3.94 -22.74 9.23
N SER A 250 -4.18 -21.44 9.41
CA SER A 250 -3.73 -20.42 8.47
C SER A 250 -2.21 -20.26 8.51
N VAL A 251 -1.58 -20.11 7.34
CA VAL A 251 -0.15 -19.77 7.22
C VAL A 251 0.22 -18.45 7.91
N PHE A 252 -0.77 -17.58 8.14
CA PHE A 252 -0.58 -16.29 8.83
C PHE A 252 -0.85 -16.37 10.34
N ARG A 253 -1.18 -17.54 10.91
CA ARG A 253 -1.52 -17.67 12.33
C ARG A 253 -0.34 -17.29 13.23
N MET A 254 0.85 -17.79 12.91
CA MET A 254 2.06 -17.54 13.69
C MET A 254 2.47 -16.07 13.64
N SER A 255 2.47 -15.46 12.45
CA SER A 255 2.78 -14.03 12.31
C SER A 255 1.71 -13.16 12.99
N HIS A 256 0.43 -13.49 12.83
CA HIS A 256 -0.66 -12.79 13.49
C HIS A 256 -0.53 -12.79 15.01
N ASP A 257 -0.31 -13.95 15.63
CA ASP A 257 -0.30 -14.08 17.09
C ASP A 257 0.89 -13.31 17.69
N LEU A 258 2.05 -13.34 17.04
CA LEU A 258 3.19 -12.52 17.43
C LEU A 258 2.87 -11.02 17.30
N MET A 259 2.39 -10.61 16.14
CA MET A 259 2.05 -9.21 15.89
C MET A 259 0.98 -8.73 16.86
N ASN A 260 0.03 -9.58 17.25
CA ASN A 260 -1.02 -9.20 18.18
C ASN A 260 -0.47 -8.89 19.58
N VAL A 261 0.62 -9.56 19.99
CA VAL A 261 1.33 -9.26 21.24
C VAL A 261 2.17 -7.98 21.12
N ILE A 262 2.83 -7.75 19.99
CA ILE A 262 3.81 -6.66 19.83
C ILE A 262 3.15 -5.35 19.37
N GLU A 263 2.24 -5.43 18.42
CA GLU A 263 1.66 -4.29 17.69
C GLU A 263 0.14 -4.19 17.81
N GLY A 264 -0.53 -5.21 18.36
CA GLY A 264 -1.99 -5.26 18.51
C GLY A 264 -2.72 -5.78 17.26
N PRO A 265 -3.99 -5.37 17.06
CA PRO A 265 -4.83 -5.87 15.97
C PRO A 265 -4.15 -5.75 14.61
N ASN A 266 -4.19 -6.84 13.84
CA ASN A 266 -3.49 -6.94 12.56
C ASN A 266 -4.22 -7.85 11.57
N ASP A 267 -3.81 -7.78 10.31
CA ASP A 267 -4.39 -8.57 9.21
C ASP A 267 -3.61 -9.86 8.89
N GLY A 268 -2.66 -10.22 9.75
CA GLY A 268 -1.72 -11.33 9.61
C GLY A 268 -0.33 -10.94 9.11
N LEU A 269 -0.17 -9.75 8.52
CA LEU A 269 1.12 -9.24 8.02
C LEU A 269 1.40 -7.79 8.40
N VAL A 270 0.37 -6.96 8.57
CA VAL A 270 0.46 -5.54 8.89
C VAL A 270 -0.48 -5.21 10.04
N SER A 271 0.04 -4.52 11.07
CA SER A 271 -0.76 -4.04 12.19
C SER A 271 -1.61 -2.84 11.77
N VAL A 272 -2.78 -2.68 12.39
CA VAL A 272 -3.65 -1.51 12.18
C VAL A 272 -2.88 -0.21 12.46
N ARG A 273 -2.07 -0.22 13.52
CA ARG A 273 -1.16 0.89 13.86
C ARG A 273 -0.17 1.18 12.73
N SER A 274 0.44 0.17 12.12
CA SER A 274 1.35 0.40 10.99
C SER A 274 0.61 0.88 9.72
N ALA A 275 -0.65 0.47 9.52
CA ALA A 275 -1.47 0.86 8.38
C ALA A 275 -1.91 2.34 8.37
N LYS A 276 -2.07 2.95 9.54
CA LYS A 276 -2.55 4.34 9.69
C LYS A 276 -1.58 5.38 9.10
N TRP A 277 -2.03 6.13 8.10
CA TRP A 277 -1.28 7.21 7.44
C TRP A 277 -2.18 8.30 6.85
N GLY A 278 -1.78 9.57 6.94
CA GLY A 278 -2.62 10.67 6.48
C GLY A 278 -3.98 10.67 7.18
N GLU A 279 -5.05 10.89 6.41
CA GLU A 279 -6.41 10.74 6.89
C GLU A 279 -6.82 9.26 6.93
N TYR A 280 -6.99 8.74 8.14
CA TYR A 280 -7.35 7.33 8.34
C TYR A 280 -8.86 7.13 8.22
N LYS A 281 -9.29 6.35 7.23
CA LYS A 281 -10.70 6.15 6.90
C LYS A 281 -11.37 5.00 7.68
N GLY A 282 -10.58 4.05 8.18
CA GLY A 282 -11.06 3.00 9.09
C GLY A 282 -10.32 1.65 9.00
N THR A 283 -10.71 0.72 9.88
CA THR A 283 -10.24 -0.67 9.92
C THR A 283 -11.31 -1.61 9.38
N LEU A 284 -10.97 -2.40 8.37
CA LEU A 284 -11.80 -3.51 7.87
C LEU A 284 -11.71 -4.71 8.83
N MET A 285 -12.83 -5.04 9.48
CA MET A 285 -12.89 -6.10 10.49
C MET A 285 -13.19 -7.47 9.86
N GLY A 286 -12.49 -8.51 10.31
CA GLY A 286 -12.61 -9.87 9.76
C GLY A 286 -11.94 -10.05 8.40
N VAL A 287 -11.10 -9.09 7.99
CA VAL A 287 -10.42 -9.07 6.69
C VAL A 287 -8.92 -9.32 6.87
N THR A 288 -8.40 -10.39 6.28
CA THR A 288 -6.96 -10.70 6.25
C THR A 288 -6.26 -9.95 5.12
N HIS A 289 -4.92 -9.91 5.15
CA HIS A 289 -4.12 -9.26 4.11
C HIS A 289 -4.41 -9.76 2.68
N LEU A 290 -4.81 -11.03 2.52
CA LEU A 290 -5.18 -11.62 1.22
C LEU A 290 -6.65 -11.39 0.83
N ASP A 291 -7.55 -11.21 1.81
CA ASP A 291 -8.95 -10.86 1.53
C ASP A 291 -9.02 -9.50 0.81
N LEU A 292 -8.13 -8.56 1.17
CA LEU A 292 -8.04 -7.20 0.59
C LEU A 292 -7.86 -7.17 -0.93
N ILE A 293 -7.27 -8.21 -1.51
CA ILE A 293 -7.06 -8.33 -2.97
C ILE A 293 -7.88 -9.48 -3.58
N ASN A 294 -8.93 -9.92 -2.88
CA ASN A 294 -9.90 -10.91 -3.35
C ASN A 294 -9.31 -12.32 -3.60
N TRP A 295 -8.25 -12.70 -2.87
CA TRP A 295 -7.55 -13.98 -3.10
C TRP A 295 -8.18 -15.19 -2.40
N THR A 296 -8.72 -14.98 -1.21
CA THR A 296 -9.38 -15.96 -0.33
C THR A 296 -10.87 -16.14 -0.63
N ASN A 297 -11.44 -15.27 -1.48
CA ASN A 297 -12.87 -15.13 -1.59
C ASN A 297 -13.57 -16.31 -2.29
N ARG A 298 -12.93 -17.08 -3.17
CA ARG A 298 -13.64 -18.18 -3.91
C ARG A 298 -14.16 -19.29 -2.99
N LEU A 299 -13.40 -19.65 -1.94
CA LEU A 299 -13.83 -20.66 -0.97
C LEU A 299 -14.90 -20.11 -0.02
N LYS A 300 -14.75 -18.85 0.41
CA LYS A 300 -15.75 -18.16 1.24
C LYS A 300 -17.06 -17.93 0.49
N VAL A 301 -17.01 -17.52 -0.78
CA VAL A 301 -18.18 -17.34 -1.65
C VAL A 301 -18.88 -18.65 -1.94
N ALA A 302 -18.13 -19.74 -2.17
CA ALA A 302 -18.73 -21.07 -2.31
C ALA A 302 -19.46 -21.47 -1.02
N ALA A 303 -18.86 -21.25 0.15
CA ALA A 303 -19.50 -21.52 1.44
C ALA A 303 -20.69 -20.59 1.74
N GLY A 304 -20.61 -19.31 1.38
CA GLY A 304 -21.69 -18.33 1.54
C GLY A 304 -22.90 -18.63 0.65
N ARG A 305 -22.67 -19.03 -0.61
CA ARG A 305 -23.73 -19.53 -1.51
C ARG A 305 -24.44 -20.77 -0.99
N LEU A 306 -23.75 -21.56 -0.16
CA LEU A 306 -24.32 -22.73 0.52
C LEU A 306 -24.99 -22.36 1.86
N GLY A 307 -25.04 -21.06 2.22
CA GLY A 307 -25.61 -20.58 3.48
C GLY A 307 -24.78 -20.93 4.72
N LEU A 308 -23.53 -21.36 4.55
CA LEU A 308 -22.68 -21.85 5.64
C LEU A 308 -21.95 -20.72 6.38
N ILE A 309 -21.78 -19.55 5.74
CA ILE A 309 -21.06 -18.39 6.28
C ILE A 309 -21.71 -17.10 5.77
N GLU A 310 -21.87 -16.11 6.64
CA GLU A 310 -22.28 -14.75 6.25
C GLU A 310 -21.08 -13.99 5.63
N GLU A 311 -21.22 -13.52 4.39
CA GLU A 311 -20.20 -12.70 3.73
C GLU A 311 -20.23 -11.27 4.28
N LYS A 312 -19.24 -10.91 5.10
CA LYS A 312 -19.13 -9.56 5.69
C LYS A 312 -18.25 -8.60 4.89
N TYR A 313 -17.52 -9.10 3.89
CA TYR A 313 -16.61 -8.28 3.09
C TYR A 313 -16.52 -8.76 1.64
N ASN A 314 -16.66 -7.83 0.71
CA ASN A 314 -16.48 -8.01 -0.72
C ASN A 314 -15.46 -6.98 -1.23
N ALA A 315 -14.32 -7.48 -1.72
CA ALA A 315 -13.25 -6.62 -2.21
C ALA A 315 -13.68 -5.73 -3.38
N GLN A 316 -14.55 -6.19 -4.28
CA GLN A 316 -15.03 -5.34 -5.38
C GLN A 316 -15.86 -4.17 -4.85
N ALA A 317 -16.76 -4.45 -3.89
CA ALA A 317 -17.58 -3.42 -3.25
C ALA A 317 -16.72 -2.39 -2.49
N PHE A 318 -15.67 -2.86 -1.80
CA PHE A 318 -14.74 -1.97 -1.11
C PHE A 318 -13.99 -1.04 -2.07
N TYR A 319 -13.36 -1.58 -3.12
CA TYR A 319 -12.59 -0.76 -4.06
C TYR A 319 -13.49 0.22 -4.82
N LEU A 320 -14.68 -0.21 -5.23
CA LEU A 320 -15.68 0.70 -5.82
C LEU A 320 -16.09 1.81 -4.84
N ALA A 321 -16.27 1.50 -3.55
CA ALA A 321 -16.57 2.51 -2.54
C ALA A 321 -15.40 3.49 -2.29
N VAL A 322 -14.14 3.02 -2.39
CA VAL A 322 -12.97 3.91 -2.34
C VAL A 322 -12.95 4.85 -3.55
N ALA A 323 -13.21 4.34 -4.75
CA ALA A 323 -13.29 5.17 -5.95
C ALA A 323 -14.43 6.21 -5.88
N ASP A 324 -15.60 5.80 -5.38
CA ASP A 324 -16.76 6.65 -5.13
C ASP A 324 -16.47 7.75 -4.09
N SER A 325 -15.73 7.42 -3.02
CA SER A 325 -15.27 8.43 -2.05
C SER A 325 -14.33 9.44 -2.70
N LEU A 326 -13.42 9.00 -3.56
CA LEU A 326 -12.52 9.90 -4.29
C LEU A 326 -13.30 10.84 -5.21
N ALA A 327 -14.30 10.32 -5.93
CA ALA A 327 -15.17 11.12 -6.79
C ALA A 327 -15.89 12.23 -6.00
N LYS A 328 -16.46 11.87 -4.84
CA LYS A 328 -17.19 12.80 -3.95
C LYS A 328 -16.27 13.87 -3.33
N GLU A 329 -15.00 13.54 -3.15
CA GLU A 329 -13.98 14.49 -2.69
C GLU A 329 -13.38 15.35 -3.83
N GLY A 330 -13.84 15.16 -5.08
CA GLY A 330 -13.45 15.94 -6.25
C GLY A 330 -12.17 15.46 -6.94
N PHE A 331 -11.74 14.23 -6.66
CA PHE A 331 -10.62 13.55 -7.31
C PHE A 331 -11.06 12.71 -8.50
#